data_AF-A0A0J9GUT8-F1
#
_entry.id   AF-A0A0J9GUT8-F1
#
_cell.length_a   1.000
_cell.length_b   1.000
_cell.length_c   1.000
_cell.angle_alpha   90.00
_cell.angle_beta   90.00
_cell.angle_gamma   90.00
#
_symmetry.space_group_name_H-M   'P 1'
#
loop_
_entity.id
_entity.type
_entity.pdbx_description
1 polymer ?
#
loop_
_entity_poly.entity_id
_entity_poly.type
_entity_poly.pdbx_seq_one_letter_code
_entity_poly.pdbx_strand_id
1 'polypeptide(L)'
;MLRVTGEARFPARVVPLKFFMGHTPEELVQMASALKAQSTDRLRLGRIKVIADGSIQGFTARLKWPGYYNGAPNGLWYIAPEQLAEIYRRALQAGVPVHTHTNGDQATELALDLLEDGLKTHPTPDHCFTLQHCQLADAAQFRRMAKLGMCVNLFANHHYYWGEEHYWLTLGPERATRMNACRTALDSGVPMAIHSDAPVTPLAPLFTAWAAVNRVTASGRVQGEAERITVDEALRAITLGAAYTLHLDGEIGSIETGKRADFAVLDADPTECDPMALKDVPVWGTVQGGRVFAAADQ
;
A
#
# COMPACT_ATOMS: atom_id res chain seq x y z
N MET A 1 -1.53 0.59 -23.05
CA MET A 1 -0.38 0.72 -22.13
C MET A 1 0.95 0.53 -22.85
N LEU A 2 1.22 -0.62 -23.47
CA LEU A 2 2.49 -0.92 -24.16
C LEU A 2 2.99 0.20 -25.08
N ARG A 3 2.12 0.72 -25.96
CA ARG A 3 2.46 1.85 -26.85
C ARG A 3 2.97 3.06 -26.06
N VAL A 4 2.19 3.54 -25.08
CA VAL A 4 2.47 4.76 -24.31
C VAL A 4 3.71 4.60 -23.44
N THR A 5 3.82 3.48 -22.70
CA THR A 5 5.00 3.23 -21.85
C THR A 5 6.27 2.96 -22.66
N GLY A 6 6.13 2.62 -23.95
CA GLY A 6 7.22 2.47 -24.91
C GLY A 6 7.74 3.79 -25.47
N GLU A 7 6.99 4.89 -25.34
CA GLU A 7 7.40 6.18 -25.90
C GLU A 7 8.69 6.70 -25.25
N ALA A 8 9.59 7.30 -26.05
CA ALA A 8 10.91 7.74 -25.58
C ALA A 8 10.83 8.73 -24.40
N ARG A 9 9.77 9.54 -24.34
CA ARG A 9 9.56 10.55 -23.29
C ARG A 9 8.67 10.09 -22.13
N PHE A 10 8.22 8.83 -22.11
CA PHE A 10 7.40 8.36 -20.98
C PHE A 10 8.23 8.31 -19.69
N PRO A 11 7.87 9.08 -18.63
CA PRO A 11 8.76 9.43 -17.52
C PRO A 11 8.66 8.49 -16.31
N ALA A 12 7.89 7.41 -16.40
CA ALA A 12 7.56 6.57 -15.26
C ALA A 12 7.79 5.08 -15.53
N ARG A 13 7.81 4.30 -14.45
CA ARG A 13 7.57 2.85 -14.49
C ARG A 13 6.19 2.58 -13.92
N VAL A 14 5.45 1.67 -14.55
CA VAL A 14 4.08 1.36 -14.16
C VAL A 14 3.96 -0.12 -13.88
N VAL A 15 3.37 -0.44 -12.73
CA VAL A 15 3.02 -1.81 -12.33
C VAL A 15 1.50 -1.87 -12.17
N PRO A 16 0.74 -2.04 -13.26
CA PRO A 16 -0.71 -2.13 -13.14
C PRO A 16 -1.10 -3.52 -12.65
N LEU A 17 -2.15 -3.56 -11.84
CA LEU A 17 -2.72 -4.79 -11.33
C LEU A 17 -4.02 -5.09 -12.08
N LYS A 18 -4.22 -6.35 -12.46
CA LYS A 18 -5.48 -6.80 -13.06
C LYS A 18 -6.53 -6.85 -11.96
N PHE A 19 -7.52 -5.96 -12.08
CA PHE A 19 -8.59 -5.82 -11.12
C PHE A 19 -9.60 -6.98 -11.24
N PHE A 20 -10.05 -7.52 -10.10
CA PHE A 20 -11.14 -8.49 -10.06
C PHE A 20 -12.49 -7.79 -10.29
N MET A 21 -12.96 -7.83 -11.53
CA MET A 21 -14.26 -7.31 -11.93
C MET A 21 -14.70 -8.01 -13.21
N GLY A 22 -15.90 -8.61 -13.19
CA GLY A 22 -16.50 -9.25 -14.37
C GLY A 22 -15.80 -10.53 -14.85
N HIS A 23 -15.04 -11.19 -13.98
CA HIS A 23 -14.32 -12.43 -14.28
C HIS A 23 -14.57 -13.46 -13.17
N THR A 24 -14.46 -14.74 -13.51
CA THR A 24 -14.30 -15.80 -12.49
C THR A 24 -12.90 -15.74 -11.86
N PRO A 25 -12.70 -16.30 -10.66
CA PRO A 25 -11.36 -16.44 -10.06
C PRO A 25 -10.34 -17.12 -10.99
N GLU A 26 -10.78 -18.12 -11.75
CA GLU A 26 -9.93 -18.84 -12.71
C GLU A 26 -9.47 -17.95 -13.86
N GLU A 27 -10.42 -17.28 -14.54
CA GLU A 27 -10.12 -16.38 -15.64
C GLU A 27 -9.21 -15.24 -15.20
N LEU A 28 -9.44 -14.69 -14.01
CA LEU A 28 -8.61 -13.62 -13.44
C LEU A 28 -7.14 -14.04 -13.35
N VAL A 29 -6.87 -15.21 -12.76
CA VAL A 29 -5.50 -15.71 -12.57
C VAL A 29 -4.86 -16.05 -13.92
N GLN A 30 -5.59 -16.73 -14.82
CA GLN A 30 -5.10 -17.04 -16.17
C GLN A 30 -4.74 -15.77 -16.95
N MET A 31 -5.60 -14.75 -16.90
CA MET A 31 -5.34 -13.46 -17.54
C MET A 31 -4.11 -12.77 -16.95
N ALA A 32 -3.99 -12.71 -15.62
CA ALA A 32 -2.82 -12.11 -14.97
C ALA A 32 -1.53 -12.83 -15.40
N SER A 33 -1.51 -14.17 -15.36
CA SER A 33 -0.37 -14.97 -15.81
C SER A 33 -0.01 -14.71 -17.28
N ALA A 34 -1.01 -14.68 -18.17
CA ALA A 34 -0.77 -14.42 -19.59
C ALA A 34 -0.22 -13.00 -19.85
N LEU A 35 -0.70 -11.99 -19.11
CA LEU A 35 -0.23 -10.61 -19.23
C LEU A 35 1.24 -10.46 -18.80
N LYS A 36 1.74 -11.28 -17.88
CA LYS A 36 3.13 -11.23 -17.39
C LYS A 36 4.15 -11.29 -18.54
N ALA A 37 3.88 -12.11 -19.56
CA ALA A 37 4.75 -12.28 -20.73
C ALA A 37 4.90 -11.02 -21.60
N GLN A 38 4.00 -10.05 -21.45
CA GLN A 38 4.03 -8.77 -22.17
C GLN A 38 4.75 -7.66 -21.36
N SER A 39 5.38 -8.01 -20.23
CA SER A 39 6.12 -7.03 -19.43
C SER A 39 7.30 -6.44 -20.22
N THR A 40 7.52 -5.15 -20.02
CA THR A 40 8.67 -4.40 -20.55
C THR A 40 9.36 -3.68 -19.42
N ASP A 41 10.51 -3.08 -19.70
CA ASP A 41 11.31 -2.30 -18.75
C ASP A 41 10.50 -1.31 -17.89
N ARG A 42 9.55 -0.60 -18.53
CA ARG A 42 8.74 0.46 -17.91
C ARG A 42 7.31 0.02 -17.59
N LEU A 43 6.94 -1.23 -17.89
CA LEU A 43 5.60 -1.77 -17.66
C LEU A 43 5.70 -3.20 -17.14
N ARG A 44 5.42 -3.45 -15.86
CA ARG A 44 5.45 -4.78 -15.25
C ARG A 44 4.04 -5.29 -15.02
N LEU A 45 3.65 -6.34 -15.73
CA LEU A 45 2.31 -6.93 -15.69
C LEU A 45 2.29 -8.22 -14.85
N GLY A 46 1.10 -8.78 -14.65
CA GLY A 46 0.92 -10.10 -14.05
C GLY A 46 0.78 -10.13 -12.53
N ARG A 47 0.03 -9.17 -11.99
CA ARG A 47 -0.38 -9.11 -10.58
C ARG A 47 -1.88 -8.84 -10.52
N ILE A 48 -2.51 -9.20 -9.41
CA ILE A 48 -3.95 -9.07 -9.22
C ILE A 48 -4.25 -8.01 -8.16
N LYS A 49 -5.32 -7.23 -8.35
CA LYS A 49 -5.93 -6.39 -7.30
C LYS A 49 -7.33 -6.94 -6.99
N VAL A 50 -7.61 -7.13 -5.71
CA VAL A 50 -8.94 -7.51 -5.19
C VAL A 50 -9.39 -6.47 -4.16
N ILE A 51 -10.69 -6.24 -4.05
CA ILE A 51 -11.28 -5.41 -3.00
C ILE A 51 -12.15 -6.26 -2.07
N ALA A 52 -11.73 -6.37 -0.81
CA ALA A 52 -12.46 -7.15 0.19
C ALA A 52 -13.64 -6.36 0.79
N ASP A 53 -13.42 -5.10 1.13
CA ASP A 53 -14.42 -4.22 1.76
C ASP A 53 -14.37 -2.78 1.24
N GLY A 54 -15.24 -1.93 1.76
CA GLY A 54 -15.34 -0.53 1.35
C GLY A 54 -14.40 0.42 2.08
N SER A 55 -14.87 1.66 2.32
CA SER A 55 -14.11 2.73 2.97
C SER A 55 -14.64 3.02 4.37
N ILE A 56 -13.77 3.48 5.27
CA ILE A 56 -14.16 3.81 6.65
C ILE A 56 -15.04 5.06 6.66
N GLN A 57 -14.64 6.11 5.93
CA GLN A 57 -15.37 7.38 5.83
C GLN A 57 -16.75 7.23 5.16
N GLY A 58 -16.91 6.21 4.31
CA GLY A 58 -18.19 5.87 3.69
C GLY A 58 -19.00 4.82 4.44
N PHE A 59 -18.59 4.42 5.66
CA PHE A 59 -19.23 3.37 6.47
C PHE A 59 -19.38 2.01 5.76
N THR A 60 -18.51 1.73 4.78
CA THR A 60 -18.56 0.50 3.98
C THR A 60 -17.42 -0.47 4.28
N ALA A 61 -16.42 -0.07 5.05
CA ALA A 61 -15.39 -0.96 5.59
C ALA A 61 -15.98 -1.94 6.62
N ARG A 62 -15.42 -3.16 6.70
CA ARG A 62 -15.91 -4.24 7.58
C ARG A 62 -15.14 -4.26 8.89
N LEU A 63 -15.81 -3.89 9.99
CA LEU A 63 -15.18 -3.75 11.30
C LEU A 63 -15.46 -4.96 12.20
N LYS A 64 -14.49 -5.35 13.02
CA LYS A 64 -14.72 -6.23 14.17
C LYS A 64 -15.64 -5.53 15.18
N TRP A 65 -16.25 -6.31 16.07
CA TRP A 65 -17.05 -5.76 17.17
C TRP A 65 -16.21 -4.71 17.94
N PRO A 66 -16.79 -3.55 18.34
CA PRO A 66 -18.22 -3.22 18.34
C PRO A 66 -18.78 -2.58 17.05
N GLY A 67 -18.06 -2.57 15.92
CA GLY A 67 -18.51 -1.88 14.70
C GLY A 67 -18.21 -0.37 14.72
N TYR A 68 -18.95 0.46 13.99
CA TYR A 68 -18.68 1.91 13.92
C TYR A 68 -19.03 2.64 15.22
N TYR A 69 -18.26 3.67 15.55
CA TYR A 69 -18.39 4.44 16.80
C TYR A 69 -19.74 5.15 16.94
N ASN A 70 -20.26 5.69 15.84
CA ASN A 70 -21.58 6.33 15.80
C ASN A 70 -22.76 5.33 15.69
N GLY A 71 -22.50 4.01 15.74
CA GLY A 71 -23.55 2.99 15.60
C GLY A 71 -24.03 2.73 14.17
N ALA A 72 -23.34 3.24 13.15
CA ALA A 72 -23.66 2.92 11.76
C ALA A 72 -23.58 1.39 11.49
N PRO A 73 -24.39 0.86 10.55
CA PRO A 73 -24.33 -0.56 10.18
C PRO A 73 -22.92 -1.00 9.75
N ASN A 74 -22.59 -2.27 10.03
CA ASN A 74 -21.25 -2.78 9.82
C ASN A 74 -20.94 -3.15 8.36
N GLY A 75 -20.66 -2.14 7.54
CA GLY A 75 -19.97 -2.25 6.27
C GLY A 75 -20.52 -3.27 5.27
N LEU A 76 -19.75 -3.51 4.21
CA LEU A 76 -20.12 -4.42 3.13
C LEU A 76 -18.91 -5.25 2.70
N TRP A 77 -19.16 -6.52 2.38
CA TRP A 77 -18.22 -7.33 1.61
C TRP A 77 -18.35 -6.98 0.13
N TYR A 78 -17.25 -6.58 -0.50
CA TYR A 78 -17.21 -6.27 -1.93
C TYR A 78 -16.80 -7.49 -2.78
N ILE A 79 -16.47 -8.59 -2.11
CA ILE A 79 -16.23 -9.90 -2.69
C ILE A 79 -16.81 -10.96 -1.74
N ALA A 80 -17.35 -12.04 -2.29
CA ALA A 80 -17.72 -13.19 -1.47
C ALA A 80 -16.45 -13.84 -0.88
N PRO A 81 -16.41 -14.20 0.41
CA PRO A 81 -15.26 -14.87 1.03
C PRO A 81 -14.76 -16.08 0.24
N GLU A 82 -15.67 -16.87 -0.33
CA GLU A 82 -15.36 -18.07 -1.12
C GLU A 82 -14.63 -17.72 -2.42
N GLN A 83 -15.01 -16.61 -3.06
CA GLN A 83 -14.31 -16.13 -4.26
C GLN A 83 -12.92 -15.63 -3.92
N LEU A 84 -12.75 -14.90 -2.81
CA LEU A 84 -11.42 -14.47 -2.35
C LEU A 84 -10.52 -15.69 -2.04
N ALA A 85 -11.08 -16.69 -1.37
CA ALA A 85 -10.38 -17.95 -1.07
C ALA A 85 -9.90 -18.65 -2.35
N GLU A 86 -10.79 -18.76 -3.34
CA GLU A 86 -10.46 -19.37 -4.63
C GLU A 86 -9.38 -18.58 -5.38
N ILE A 87 -9.46 -17.23 -5.38
CA ILE A 87 -8.42 -16.37 -5.98
C ILE A 87 -7.08 -16.64 -5.30
N TYR A 88 -7.02 -16.64 -3.96
CA TYR A 88 -5.76 -16.85 -3.24
C TYR A 88 -5.15 -18.21 -3.54
N ARG A 89 -5.94 -19.28 -3.46
CA ARG A 89 -5.49 -20.65 -3.77
C ARG A 89 -4.93 -20.75 -5.20
N ARG A 90 -5.66 -20.22 -6.20
CA ARG A 90 -5.23 -20.27 -7.61
C ARG A 90 -4.01 -19.39 -7.86
N ALA A 91 -3.95 -18.22 -7.26
CA ALA A 91 -2.86 -17.28 -7.41
C ALA A 91 -1.56 -17.82 -6.79
N LEU A 92 -1.64 -18.46 -5.61
CA LEU A 92 -0.52 -19.21 -5.01
C LEU A 92 -0.01 -20.29 -5.97
N GLN A 93 -0.89 -21.16 -6.46
CA GLN A 93 -0.53 -22.23 -7.41
C GLN A 93 0.11 -21.73 -8.71
N ALA A 94 -0.30 -20.54 -9.17
CA ALA A 94 0.21 -19.92 -10.39
C ALA A 94 1.42 -19.00 -10.16
N GLY A 95 1.84 -18.77 -8.92
CA GLY A 95 2.89 -17.80 -8.59
C GLY A 95 2.54 -16.35 -8.97
N VAL A 96 1.27 -15.98 -8.84
CA VAL A 96 0.75 -14.64 -9.16
C VAL A 96 0.54 -13.84 -7.86
N PRO A 97 1.26 -12.73 -7.63
CA PRO A 97 1.04 -11.90 -6.44
C PRO A 97 -0.33 -11.24 -6.44
N VAL A 98 -0.96 -11.19 -5.27
CA VAL A 98 -2.26 -10.55 -5.07
C VAL A 98 -2.13 -9.39 -4.08
N HIS A 99 -2.65 -8.23 -4.47
CA HIS A 99 -2.82 -7.09 -3.59
C HIS A 99 -4.29 -6.96 -3.22
N THR A 100 -4.60 -7.00 -1.93
CA THR A 100 -5.98 -7.01 -1.43
C THR A 100 -6.26 -5.76 -0.65
N HIS A 101 -7.24 -4.98 -1.10
CA HIS A 101 -7.77 -3.85 -0.32
C HIS A 101 -8.50 -4.36 0.90
N THR A 102 -8.06 -3.87 2.07
CA THR A 102 -8.68 -4.11 3.37
C THR A 102 -8.61 -2.83 4.20
N ASN A 103 -9.73 -2.15 4.41
CA ASN A 103 -9.76 -0.99 5.31
C ASN A 103 -10.11 -1.40 6.74
N GLY A 104 -11.11 -2.26 6.87
CA GLY A 104 -11.54 -2.78 8.14
C GLY A 104 -10.65 -3.90 8.69
N ASP A 105 -10.61 -4.01 10.02
CA ASP A 105 -9.90 -5.06 10.73
C ASP A 105 -10.57 -6.43 10.57
N GLN A 106 -11.89 -6.49 10.30
CA GLN A 106 -12.55 -7.75 9.95
C GLN A 106 -12.18 -8.22 8.53
N ALA A 107 -12.04 -7.31 7.58
CA ALA A 107 -11.56 -7.65 6.23
C ALA A 107 -10.10 -8.10 6.24
N THR A 108 -9.28 -7.45 7.07
CA THR A 108 -7.90 -7.88 7.34
C THR A 108 -7.87 -9.30 7.91
N GLU A 109 -8.70 -9.61 8.90
CA GLU A 109 -8.78 -10.96 9.49
C GLU A 109 -9.12 -12.02 8.44
N LEU A 110 -10.14 -11.76 7.61
CA LEU A 110 -10.53 -12.68 6.54
C LEU A 110 -9.37 -12.95 5.58
N ALA A 111 -8.65 -11.91 5.14
CA ALA A 111 -7.52 -12.09 4.24
C ALA A 111 -6.39 -12.92 4.88
N LEU A 112 -6.12 -12.72 6.17
CA LEU A 112 -5.13 -13.51 6.90
C LEU A 112 -5.54 -14.99 6.99
N ASP A 113 -6.79 -15.26 7.36
CA ASP A 113 -7.31 -16.63 7.50
C ASP A 113 -7.27 -17.39 6.16
N LEU A 114 -7.68 -16.73 5.08
CA LEU A 114 -7.71 -17.33 3.75
C LEU A 114 -6.30 -17.59 3.19
N LEU A 115 -5.36 -16.68 3.43
CA LEU A 115 -3.97 -16.92 3.00
C LEU A 115 -3.33 -18.02 3.83
N GLU A 116 -3.54 -18.04 5.15
CA GLU A 116 -3.04 -19.10 6.03
C GLU A 116 -3.53 -20.47 5.59
N ASP A 117 -4.81 -20.60 5.21
CA ASP A 117 -5.34 -21.85 4.66
C ASP A 117 -4.73 -22.21 3.30
N GLY A 118 -4.62 -21.23 2.39
CA GLY A 118 -3.98 -21.40 1.09
C GLY A 118 -2.54 -21.92 1.22
N LEU A 119 -1.75 -21.33 2.11
CA LEU A 119 -0.34 -21.69 2.35
C LEU A 119 -0.16 -23.08 2.98
N LYS A 120 -1.16 -23.62 3.71
CA LYS A 120 -1.12 -25.02 4.17
C LYS A 120 -1.15 -25.99 3.00
N THR A 121 -1.92 -25.67 1.96
CA THR A 121 -2.07 -26.53 0.78
C THR A 121 -0.99 -26.30 -0.27
N HIS A 122 -0.50 -25.06 -0.38
CA HIS A 122 0.53 -24.66 -1.32
C HIS A 122 1.53 -23.71 -0.66
N PRO A 123 2.51 -24.24 0.10
CA PRO A 123 3.55 -23.42 0.71
C PRO A 123 4.34 -22.69 -0.37
N THR A 124 4.32 -21.36 -0.34
CA THR A 124 5.01 -20.51 -1.31
C THR A 124 5.81 -19.47 -0.56
N PRO A 125 7.13 -19.64 -0.37
CA PRO A 125 7.97 -18.56 0.13
C PRO A 125 7.95 -17.39 -0.86
N ASP A 126 8.19 -16.17 -0.37
CA ASP A 126 8.33 -14.97 -1.18
C ASP A 126 7.14 -14.70 -2.13
N HIS A 127 5.92 -15.02 -1.68
CA HIS A 127 4.71 -14.77 -2.47
C HIS A 127 4.33 -13.28 -2.55
N CYS A 128 4.80 -12.45 -1.60
CA CYS A 128 4.48 -11.02 -1.41
C CYS A 128 3.02 -10.64 -1.64
N PHE A 129 2.10 -11.45 -1.11
CA PHE A 129 0.71 -11.02 -1.03
C PHE A 129 0.65 -9.81 -0.10
N THR A 130 0.05 -8.74 -0.59
CA THR A 130 0.15 -7.44 0.05
C THR A 130 -1.22 -6.92 0.42
N LEU A 131 -1.45 -6.64 1.69
CA LEU A 131 -2.65 -5.91 2.10
C LEU A 131 -2.48 -4.42 1.80
N GLN A 132 -3.48 -3.84 1.13
CA GLN A 132 -3.54 -2.43 0.78
C GLN A 132 -4.42 -1.70 1.79
N HIS A 133 -4.03 -0.49 2.15
CA HIS A 133 -4.58 0.36 3.19
C HIS A 133 -4.37 -0.20 4.60
N CYS A 134 -4.90 -1.40 4.87
CA CYS A 134 -4.78 -2.15 6.13
C CYS A 134 -4.99 -1.26 7.37
N GLN A 135 -5.97 -0.38 7.29
CA GLN A 135 -5.98 0.83 8.11
C GLN A 135 -6.28 0.55 9.59
N LEU A 136 -6.99 -0.52 9.90
CA LEU A 136 -7.41 -0.85 11.27
C LEU A 136 -6.78 -2.10 11.84
N ALA A 137 -5.81 -2.68 11.14
CA ALA A 137 -5.10 -3.86 11.63
C ALA A 137 -4.54 -3.62 13.04
N ASP A 138 -4.73 -4.58 13.93
CA ASP A 138 -4.12 -4.56 15.25
C ASP A 138 -2.73 -5.23 15.25
N ALA A 139 -2.00 -5.10 16.36
CA ALA A 139 -0.67 -5.68 16.49
C ALA A 139 -0.66 -7.21 16.36
N ALA A 140 -1.74 -7.91 16.73
CA ALA A 140 -1.83 -9.36 16.54
C ALA A 140 -1.95 -9.70 15.04
N GLN A 141 -2.72 -8.93 14.28
CA GLN A 141 -2.85 -9.07 12.85
C GLN A 141 -1.52 -8.79 12.13
N PHE A 142 -0.76 -7.75 12.52
CA PHE A 142 0.58 -7.53 11.97
C PHE A 142 1.57 -8.67 12.28
N ARG A 143 1.55 -9.22 13.50
CA ARG A 143 2.37 -10.41 13.82
C ARG A 143 1.97 -11.63 12.98
N ARG A 144 0.67 -11.80 12.70
CA ARG A 144 0.20 -12.84 11.76
C ARG A 144 0.70 -12.58 10.34
N MET A 145 0.65 -11.34 9.84
CA MET A 145 1.21 -10.98 8.53
C MET A 145 2.68 -11.36 8.42
N ALA A 146 3.49 -11.02 9.42
CA ALA A 146 4.91 -11.35 9.46
C ALA A 146 5.15 -12.87 9.41
N LYS A 147 4.40 -13.63 10.24
CA LYS A 147 4.48 -15.10 10.25
C LYS A 147 4.09 -15.72 8.90
N LEU A 148 3.13 -15.12 8.19
CA LEU A 148 2.65 -15.59 6.90
C LEU A 148 3.53 -15.14 5.72
N GLY A 149 4.53 -14.28 5.93
CA GLY A 149 5.33 -13.71 4.83
C GLY A 149 4.58 -12.68 3.99
N MET A 150 3.52 -12.08 4.54
CA MET A 150 2.76 -11.02 3.87
C MET A 150 3.47 -9.68 3.92
N CYS A 151 3.11 -8.81 2.98
CA CYS A 151 3.48 -7.40 2.99
C CYS A 151 2.27 -6.52 3.34
N VAL A 152 2.54 -5.26 3.66
CA VAL A 152 1.51 -4.23 3.82
C VAL A 152 1.87 -2.95 3.08
N ASN A 153 0.87 -2.29 2.51
CA ASN A 153 0.99 -0.95 1.92
C ASN A 153 -0.03 -0.03 2.59
N LEU A 154 0.41 0.79 3.54
CA LEU A 154 -0.46 1.59 4.41
C LEU A 154 -0.82 2.95 3.82
N PHE A 155 -2.03 3.42 4.11
CA PHE A 155 -2.53 4.70 3.58
C PHE A 155 -2.22 5.88 4.52
N ALA A 156 -0.95 6.30 4.59
CA ALA A 156 -0.50 7.32 5.54
C ALA A 156 -1.20 8.68 5.41
N ASN A 157 -1.52 9.14 4.18
CA ASN A 157 -2.19 10.43 3.96
C ASN A 157 -3.55 10.53 4.65
N HIS A 158 -4.16 9.38 4.93
CA HIS A 158 -5.52 9.30 5.47
C HIS A 158 -5.66 10.00 6.83
N HIS A 159 -4.57 10.09 7.60
CA HIS A 159 -4.52 10.89 8.83
C HIS A 159 -4.84 12.36 8.60
N TYR A 160 -4.23 12.95 7.57
CA TYR A 160 -4.40 14.36 7.28
C TYR A 160 -5.84 14.65 6.83
N TYR A 161 -6.34 13.84 5.90
CA TYR A 161 -7.60 14.12 5.21
C TYR A 161 -8.87 13.66 5.95
N TRP A 162 -8.81 12.59 6.74
CA TRP A 162 -9.98 12.03 7.44
C TRP A 162 -9.77 11.78 8.93
N GLY A 163 -8.61 12.16 9.48
CA GLY A 163 -8.28 11.88 10.87
C GLY A 163 -9.28 12.47 11.87
N GLU A 164 -9.87 13.63 11.58
CA GLU A 164 -10.92 14.23 12.42
C GLU A 164 -12.20 13.42 12.41
N GLU A 165 -12.70 13.09 11.22
CA GLU A 165 -13.91 12.29 11.01
C GLU A 165 -13.75 10.90 11.64
N HIS A 166 -12.57 10.30 11.54
CA HIS A 166 -12.31 9.03 12.19
C HIS A 166 -12.35 9.08 13.71
N TYR A 167 -11.79 10.14 14.28
CA TYR A 167 -11.75 10.32 15.72
C TYR A 167 -13.14 10.59 16.30
N TRP A 168 -13.91 11.51 15.67
CA TRP A 168 -15.17 11.99 16.25
C TRP A 168 -16.42 11.24 15.77
N LEU A 169 -16.39 10.67 14.56
CA LEU A 169 -17.58 10.13 13.92
C LEU A 169 -17.51 8.63 13.69
N THR A 170 -16.46 8.12 13.03
CA THR A 170 -16.52 6.75 12.50
C THR A 170 -15.89 5.69 13.41
N LEU A 171 -14.72 5.94 13.99
CA LEU A 171 -13.94 4.91 14.71
C LEU A 171 -13.85 5.16 16.21
N GLY A 172 -13.99 6.41 16.61
CA GLY A 172 -13.82 6.85 17.99
C GLY A 172 -12.34 7.07 18.33
N PRO A 173 -12.06 7.73 19.46
CA PRO A 173 -10.71 8.14 19.85
C PRO A 173 -9.68 7.01 19.79
N GLU A 174 -9.97 5.88 20.42
CA GLU A 174 -9.03 4.77 20.58
C GLU A 174 -8.60 4.20 19.22
N ARG A 175 -9.57 3.77 18.40
CA ARG A 175 -9.28 3.14 17.10
C ARG A 175 -8.70 4.11 16.08
N ALA A 176 -9.11 5.38 16.13
CA ALA A 176 -8.54 6.41 15.25
C ALA A 176 -7.07 6.69 15.58
N THR A 177 -6.66 6.60 16.85
CA THR A 177 -5.24 6.80 17.21
C THR A 177 -4.33 5.65 16.78
N ARG A 178 -4.82 4.41 16.70
CA ARG A 178 -4.01 3.25 16.25
C ARG A 178 -4.07 2.96 14.75
N MET A 179 -4.79 3.77 13.96
CA MET A 179 -4.99 3.46 12.54
C MET A 179 -3.73 3.72 11.70
N ASN A 180 -3.64 3.08 10.52
CA ASN A 180 -2.47 3.06 9.62
C ASN A 180 -1.16 2.89 10.42
N ALA A 181 -1.07 1.79 11.17
CA ALA A 181 -0.09 1.56 12.22
C ALA A 181 1.33 1.26 11.68
N CYS A 182 2.02 2.29 11.20
CA CYS A 182 3.34 2.17 10.57
C CYS A 182 4.41 1.65 11.53
N ARG A 183 4.45 2.16 12.78
CA ARG A 183 5.39 1.68 13.81
C ARG A 183 5.12 0.22 14.14
N THR A 184 3.86 -0.12 14.40
CA THR A 184 3.49 -1.50 14.73
C THR A 184 3.85 -2.48 13.61
N ALA A 185 3.68 -2.09 12.34
CA ALA A 185 4.07 -2.92 11.19
C ALA A 185 5.60 -3.16 11.15
N LEU A 186 6.40 -2.10 11.33
CA LEU A 186 7.86 -2.18 11.37
C LEU A 186 8.36 -3.04 12.53
N ASP A 187 7.84 -2.80 13.74
CA ASP A 187 8.24 -3.52 14.96
C ASP A 187 7.82 -5.01 14.89
N SER A 188 6.77 -5.32 14.14
CA SER A 188 6.33 -6.70 13.88
C SER A 188 7.16 -7.40 12.79
N GLY A 189 8.06 -6.68 12.09
CA GLY A 189 8.87 -7.22 11.00
C GLY A 189 8.11 -7.44 9.69
N VAL A 190 6.98 -6.75 9.48
CA VAL A 190 6.21 -6.84 8.24
C VAL A 190 6.85 -5.95 7.18
N PRO A 191 7.21 -6.46 5.99
CA PRO A 191 7.63 -5.61 4.88
C PRO A 191 6.55 -4.58 4.54
N MET A 192 6.91 -3.31 4.63
CA MET A 192 5.96 -2.20 4.60
C MET A 192 6.28 -1.19 3.49
N ALA A 193 5.23 -0.73 2.82
CA ALA A 193 5.19 0.47 2.01
C ALA A 193 4.12 1.45 2.54
N ILE A 194 4.15 2.70 2.07
CA ILE A 194 3.09 3.68 2.30
C ILE A 194 2.68 4.35 0.98
N HIS A 195 1.40 4.75 0.86
CA HIS A 195 0.86 5.29 -0.39
C HIS A 195 -0.13 6.45 -0.20
N SER A 196 -0.39 7.19 -1.29
CA SER A 196 -1.38 8.28 -1.34
C SER A 196 -2.74 7.87 -1.91
N ASP A 197 -2.84 6.69 -2.54
CA ASP A 197 -4.07 6.21 -3.17
C ASP A 197 -4.62 7.16 -4.24
N ALA A 198 -3.74 7.82 -5.01
CA ALA A 198 -4.17 8.76 -6.04
C ALA A 198 -5.18 8.11 -7.01
N PRO A 199 -6.30 8.78 -7.35
CA PRO A 199 -6.57 10.21 -7.10
C PRO A 199 -7.33 10.52 -5.80
N VAL A 200 -7.49 9.57 -4.87
CA VAL A 200 -8.19 9.79 -3.59
C VAL A 200 -7.50 10.87 -2.76
N THR A 201 -6.17 10.87 -2.72
CA THR A 201 -5.37 12.03 -2.30
C THR A 201 -4.28 12.35 -3.33
N PRO A 202 -3.72 13.57 -3.35
CA PRO A 202 -2.72 13.97 -4.33
C PRO A 202 -1.49 13.04 -4.39
N LEU A 203 -0.91 12.90 -5.57
CA LEU A 203 0.34 12.17 -5.77
C LEU A 203 1.53 13.03 -5.32
N ALA A 204 1.85 12.99 -4.03
CA ALA A 204 2.95 13.74 -3.42
C ALA A 204 3.73 12.84 -2.43
N PRO A 205 4.76 12.09 -2.86
CA PRO A 205 5.45 11.11 -2.02
C PRO A 205 6.07 11.69 -0.74
N LEU A 206 6.63 12.91 -0.80
CA LEU A 206 7.16 13.59 0.38
C LEU A 206 6.06 14.00 1.37
N PHE A 207 4.87 14.35 0.87
CA PHE A 207 3.69 14.52 1.73
C PHE A 207 3.26 13.20 2.37
N THR A 208 3.34 12.09 1.64
CA THR A 208 3.04 10.76 2.20
C THR A 208 4.00 10.37 3.32
N ALA A 209 5.31 10.60 3.13
CA ALA A 209 6.30 10.42 4.18
C ALA A 209 6.03 11.35 5.37
N TRP A 210 5.80 12.64 5.11
CA TRP A 210 5.43 13.62 6.14
C TRP A 210 4.21 13.19 6.96
N ALA A 211 3.17 12.62 6.32
CA ALA A 211 1.98 12.15 7.00
C ALA A 211 2.27 10.98 7.95
N ALA A 212 3.16 10.07 7.57
CA ALA A 212 3.59 8.95 8.41
C ALA A 212 4.51 9.38 9.57
N VAL A 213 5.38 10.36 9.32
CA VAL A 213 6.32 10.89 10.32
C VAL A 213 5.61 11.75 11.37
N ASN A 214 4.78 12.69 10.93
CA ASN A 214 4.22 13.69 11.82
C ASN A 214 2.86 13.28 12.39
N ARG A 215 2.08 12.51 11.61
CA ARG A 215 0.72 12.06 11.94
C ARG A 215 -0.21 13.20 12.37
N VAL A 216 -0.11 14.33 11.69
CA VAL A 216 -0.92 15.53 11.96
C VAL A 216 -2.13 15.53 11.04
N THR A 217 -3.32 15.75 11.63
CA THR A 217 -4.59 15.92 10.92
C THR A 217 -4.69 17.32 10.31
N ALA A 218 -5.65 17.56 9.42
CA ALA A 218 -5.92 18.90 8.88
C ALA A 218 -6.23 19.97 9.95
N SER A 219 -6.69 19.57 11.14
CA SER A 219 -6.95 20.48 12.27
C SER A 219 -5.69 20.86 13.07
N GLY A 220 -4.56 20.22 12.80
CA GLY A 220 -3.32 20.35 13.59
C GLY A 220 -3.20 19.35 14.74
N ARG A 221 -4.20 18.50 14.99
CA ARG A 221 -4.11 17.45 16.02
C ARG A 221 -3.17 16.33 15.60
N VAL A 222 -2.31 15.87 16.51
CA VAL A 222 -1.56 14.61 16.37
C VAL A 222 -2.48 13.42 16.57
N GLN A 223 -2.53 12.51 15.61
CA GLN A 223 -3.33 11.28 15.67
C GLN A 223 -2.43 10.05 15.84
N GLY A 224 -2.27 9.60 17.09
CA GLY A 224 -1.52 8.37 17.39
C GLY A 224 -0.02 8.55 17.34
N GLU A 225 0.54 9.26 18.32
CA GLU A 225 1.98 9.52 18.40
C GLU A 225 2.84 8.25 18.41
N ALA A 226 2.36 7.18 19.06
CA ALA A 226 3.05 5.89 19.13
C ALA A 226 3.25 5.22 17.76
N GLU A 227 2.49 5.62 16.74
CA GLU A 227 2.56 5.04 15.39
C GLU A 227 3.44 5.85 14.42
N ARG A 228 4.15 6.88 14.93
CA ARG A 228 5.12 7.65 14.14
C ARG A 228 6.33 6.81 13.75
N ILE A 229 6.84 7.09 12.56
CA ILE A 229 8.10 6.54 12.04
C ILE A 229 9.11 7.67 11.79
N THR A 230 10.39 7.33 11.73
CA THR A 230 11.44 8.30 11.41
C THR A 230 11.38 8.72 9.94
N VAL A 231 12.05 9.83 9.60
CA VAL A 231 12.17 10.26 8.20
C VAL A 231 12.82 9.16 7.35
N ASP A 232 13.88 8.51 7.83
CA ASP A 232 14.55 7.42 7.11
C ASP A 232 13.63 6.24 6.85
N GLU A 233 12.84 5.83 7.85
CA GLU A 233 11.86 4.75 7.71
C GLU A 233 10.77 5.13 6.70
N ALA A 234 10.31 6.39 6.71
CA ALA A 234 9.30 6.87 5.77
C ALA A 234 9.84 6.98 4.34
N LEU A 235 11.07 7.48 4.15
CA LEU A 235 11.76 7.50 2.86
C LEU A 235 11.95 6.09 2.33
N ARG A 236 12.35 5.14 3.18
CA ARG A 236 12.42 3.72 2.82
C ARG A 236 11.05 3.19 2.40
N ALA A 237 9.98 3.49 3.14
CA ALA A 237 8.64 3.00 2.83
C ALA A 237 8.09 3.49 1.47
N ILE A 238 8.40 4.73 1.07
CA ILE A 238 8.01 5.27 -0.26
C ILE A 238 8.96 4.86 -1.40
N THR A 239 10.11 4.25 -1.10
CA THR A 239 11.12 3.83 -2.09
C THR A 239 11.30 2.31 -2.10
N LEU A 240 12.26 1.79 -1.33
CA LEU A 240 12.60 0.37 -1.29
C LEU A 240 11.47 -0.50 -0.76
N GLY A 241 10.72 -0.02 0.23
CA GLY A 241 9.52 -0.70 0.74
C GLY A 241 8.48 -0.90 -0.35
N ALA A 242 8.15 0.16 -1.10
CA ALA A 242 7.25 0.08 -2.25
C ALA A 242 7.78 -0.88 -3.33
N ALA A 243 9.07 -0.81 -3.66
CA ALA A 243 9.71 -1.72 -4.61
C ALA A 243 9.61 -3.19 -4.16
N TYR A 244 9.81 -3.47 -2.88
CA TYR A 244 9.72 -4.82 -2.30
C TYR A 244 8.31 -5.39 -2.44
N THR A 245 7.26 -4.63 -2.07
CA THR A 245 5.86 -5.09 -2.22
C THR A 245 5.47 -5.40 -3.67
N LEU A 246 6.24 -4.90 -4.65
CA LEU A 246 6.03 -5.13 -6.06
C LEU A 246 6.97 -6.20 -6.64
N HIS A 247 7.85 -6.82 -5.85
CA HIS A 247 8.96 -7.68 -6.32
C HIS A 247 9.89 -6.98 -7.32
N LEU A 248 10.28 -5.75 -7.01
CA LEU A 248 11.17 -4.94 -7.83
C LEU A 248 12.35 -4.36 -7.03
N ASP A 249 12.51 -4.73 -5.76
CA ASP A 249 13.57 -4.27 -4.86
C ASP A 249 14.98 -4.66 -5.33
N GLY A 250 15.12 -5.74 -6.11
CA GLY A 250 16.37 -6.07 -6.81
C GLY A 250 16.68 -5.18 -8.02
N GLU A 251 15.72 -4.40 -8.50
CA GLU A 251 15.85 -3.56 -9.71
C GLU A 251 15.81 -2.05 -9.43
N ILE A 252 15.02 -1.62 -8.43
CA ILE A 252 14.74 -0.21 -8.09
C ILE A 252 14.57 -0.05 -6.57
N GLY A 253 14.37 1.20 -6.12
CA GLY A 253 14.01 1.52 -4.74
C GLY A 253 15.20 1.93 -3.87
N SER A 254 16.44 1.74 -4.32
CA SER A 254 17.63 2.31 -3.70
C SER A 254 18.71 2.60 -4.74
N ILE A 255 19.66 3.48 -4.38
CA ILE A 255 20.80 3.86 -5.21
C ILE A 255 21.96 2.93 -4.88
N GLU A 256 22.04 1.83 -5.62
CA GLU A 256 23.04 0.77 -5.44
C GLU A 256 23.52 0.25 -6.80
N THR A 257 24.79 -0.17 -6.87
CA THR A 257 25.35 -0.80 -8.07
C THR A 257 24.51 -2.02 -8.47
N GLY A 258 24.13 -2.10 -9.74
CA GLY A 258 23.29 -3.18 -10.29
C GLY A 258 21.80 -2.84 -10.35
N LYS A 259 21.34 -1.83 -9.61
CA LYS A 259 19.97 -1.30 -9.73
C LYS A 259 19.90 -0.22 -10.81
N ARG A 260 18.68 0.11 -11.20
CA ARG A 260 18.40 1.13 -12.22
C ARG A 260 18.61 2.52 -11.63
N ALA A 261 19.12 3.43 -12.46
CA ALA A 261 19.25 4.84 -12.11
C ALA A 261 17.87 5.54 -12.12
N ASP A 262 17.06 5.20 -11.13
CA ASP A 262 15.72 5.72 -10.87
C ASP A 262 15.73 6.44 -9.52
N PHE A 263 15.83 7.77 -9.52
CA PHE A 263 15.91 8.59 -8.30
C PHE A 263 15.36 10.00 -8.52
N ALA A 264 15.05 10.70 -7.43
CA ALA A 264 14.70 12.12 -7.44
C ALA A 264 15.90 12.96 -7.01
N VAL A 265 16.00 14.17 -7.54
CA VAL A 265 16.93 15.19 -7.07
C VAL A 265 16.13 16.20 -6.27
N LEU A 266 16.52 16.39 -5.02
CA LEU A 266 15.88 17.30 -4.08
C LEU A 266 16.78 18.51 -3.84
N ASP A 267 16.20 19.69 -3.64
CA ASP A 267 16.96 20.92 -3.39
C ASP A 267 17.49 21.04 -1.95
N ALA A 268 16.99 20.17 -1.05
CA ALA A 268 17.45 20.06 0.32
C ALA A 268 17.49 18.59 0.75
N ASP A 269 18.35 18.29 1.72
CA ASP A 269 18.38 16.97 2.34
C ASP A 269 17.10 16.78 3.21
N PRO A 270 16.23 15.82 2.87
CA PRO A 270 15.00 15.59 3.63
C PRO A 270 15.27 15.10 5.06
N THR A 271 16.45 14.56 5.35
CA THR A 271 16.85 14.04 6.67
C THR A 271 17.41 15.10 7.62
N GLU A 272 17.81 16.27 7.08
CA GLU A 272 18.37 17.37 7.86
C GLU A 272 17.36 18.51 8.13
N CYS A 273 16.21 18.50 7.44
CA CYS A 273 15.16 19.49 7.66
C CYS A 273 14.28 19.15 8.90
N ASP A 274 13.55 20.15 9.41
CA ASP A 274 12.48 19.88 10.38
C ASP A 274 11.50 18.87 9.76
N PRO A 275 11.18 17.74 10.44
CA PRO A 275 10.21 16.77 9.94
C PRO A 275 8.88 17.38 9.48
N MET A 276 8.45 18.50 10.06
CA MET A 276 7.26 19.22 9.62
C MET A 276 7.39 19.89 8.25
N ALA A 277 8.61 20.23 7.83
CA ALA A 277 8.94 20.81 6.53
C ALA A 277 9.21 19.76 5.44
N LEU A 278 9.27 18.46 5.79
CA LEU A 278 9.58 17.36 4.86
C LEU A 278 8.73 17.38 3.57
N LYS A 279 7.44 17.68 3.69
CA LYS A 279 6.51 17.73 2.55
C LYS A 279 6.79 18.90 1.58
N ASP A 280 7.52 19.91 2.04
CA ASP A 280 7.78 21.17 1.34
C ASP A 280 9.18 21.19 0.70
N VAL A 281 9.98 20.12 0.88
CA VAL A 281 11.29 19.98 0.23
C VAL A 281 11.10 19.99 -1.29
N PRO A 282 11.69 20.97 -2.02
CA PRO A 282 11.51 21.08 -3.45
C PRO A 282 12.14 19.91 -4.19
N VAL A 283 11.44 19.43 -5.22
CA VAL A 283 11.93 18.41 -6.15
C VAL A 283 12.39 19.11 -7.42
N TRP A 284 13.70 19.12 -7.67
CA TRP A 284 14.27 19.66 -8.90
C TRP A 284 13.85 18.84 -10.13
N GLY A 285 13.81 17.51 -9.97
CA GLY A 285 13.43 16.60 -11.04
C GLY A 285 13.68 15.14 -10.69
N THR A 286 13.50 14.28 -11.67
CA THR A 286 13.73 12.84 -11.54
C THR A 286 14.67 12.34 -12.63
N VAL A 287 15.36 11.26 -12.33
CA VAL A 287 16.12 10.46 -13.28
C VAL A 287 15.43 9.11 -13.39
N GLN A 288 15.17 8.65 -14.62
CA GLN A 288 14.54 7.35 -14.88
C GLN A 288 15.38 6.55 -15.89
N GLY A 289 16.05 5.50 -15.42
CA GLY A 289 16.98 4.71 -16.20
C GLY A 289 18.09 5.58 -16.81
N GLY A 290 18.57 6.58 -16.07
CA GLY A 290 19.61 7.51 -16.52
C GLY A 290 19.12 8.68 -17.39
N ARG A 291 17.81 8.77 -17.67
CA ARG A 291 17.22 9.90 -18.41
C ARG A 291 16.67 10.94 -17.45
N VAL A 292 17.01 12.20 -17.70
CA VAL A 292 16.65 13.31 -16.82
C VAL A 292 15.30 13.90 -17.23
N PHE A 293 14.43 14.12 -16.24
CA PHE A 293 13.15 14.78 -16.35
C PHE A 293 13.08 15.89 -15.30
N ALA A 294 13.17 17.14 -15.73
CA ALA A 294 12.97 18.29 -14.85
C ALA A 294 11.54 18.29 -14.29
N ALA A 295 11.38 18.74 -13.04
CA ALA A 295 10.05 19.09 -12.56
C ALA A 295 9.46 20.17 -13.48
N ALA A 296 8.14 20.12 -13.71
CA ALA A 296 7.48 21.24 -14.37
C ALA A 296 7.62 22.48 -13.49
N ASP A 297 7.82 23.65 -14.08
CA ASP A 297 7.78 24.93 -13.36
C ASP A 297 6.45 24.97 -12.57
N GLN A 298 6.55 25.03 -11.23
CA GLN A 298 5.39 25.11 -10.34
C GLN A 298 4.82 26.53 -10.28
#